data_AF-A0A075GCW0-F1
#
_entry.id   AF-A0A075GCW0-F1
#
_cell.length_a   1.000
_cell.length_b   1.000
_cell.length_c   1.000
_cell.angle_alpha   90.00
_cell.angle_beta   90.00
_cell.angle_gamma   90.00
#
_symmetry.space_group_name_H-M   'P 1'
#
loop_
_entity.id
_entity.type
_entity.pdbx_description
1 polymer ?
#
loop_
_entity_poly.entity_id
_entity_poly.type
_entity_poly.pdbx_seq_one_letter_code
_entity_poly.pdbx_strand_id
1 'polypeptide(L)'
;MGQNVIDIDERLRIVGTAHVSSASVALVNAQIKEFDPDLVAVELCESRLRSLKRPDDLDNDDLLKIINEGRSSMILLQSALAAQQRRMGLETGEKPGAELLAAIEAAEEADIEHALIDRDVVITLRRAWRKMGLREKWRVLNALLWEDDDEDFDLDELLEDSDLLTTLMEEARDAAPRAGEVLIDERDAYLAGRIQQVRGKGKVLAIVGAGHINGIIEHLEKPALETTSKLAELKAEPPKPIWPKVIIWAIPLFLASVVGYLAYNGEIEALKDTLWYWMVANAALAGLGVALARGHPLAILVGALASPITSLNPTLAAGWFAGYTQLKTAAPTGGDAAEFLALRDYDVFYKNRVGRVLLVTALGNLGSALGAWLAGGAIVGVIFDLLA
;
A
#
# COMPACT_ATOMS: atom_id res chain seq x y z
N MET A 1 -18.39 -6.05 -34.28
CA MET A 1 -17.52 -5.14 -33.52
C MET A 1 -17.67 -5.54 -32.07
N GLY A 2 -16.64 -6.14 -31.47
CA GLY A 2 -16.73 -6.67 -30.11
C GLY A 2 -16.94 -5.55 -29.09
N GLN A 3 -17.48 -5.88 -27.91
CA GLN A 3 -17.82 -4.94 -26.83
C GLN A 3 -16.63 -4.11 -26.28
N ASN A 4 -15.43 -4.30 -26.82
CA ASN A 4 -14.17 -3.75 -26.31
C ASN A 4 -13.60 -2.59 -27.15
N VAL A 5 -14.25 -2.17 -28.24
CA VAL A 5 -13.80 -1.01 -29.03
C VAL A 5 -14.98 -0.06 -29.23
N ILE A 6 -14.83 1.18 -28.77
CA ILE A 6 -15.90 2.18 -28.79
C ILE A 6 -15.37 3.48 -29.41
N ASP A 7 -15.99 3.88 -30.51
CA ASP A 7 -15.77 5.19 -31.12
C ASP A 7 -16.69 6.22 -30.43
N ILE A 8 -16.08 7.19 -29.74
CA ILE A 8 -16.82 8.29 -29.10
C ILE A 8 -17.13 9.37 -30.15
N ASP A 9 -16.13 9.71 -30.96
CA ASP A 9 -16.27 10.52 -32.18
C ASP A 9 -15.07 10.28 -33.12
N GLU A 10 -14.99 11.04 -34.21
CA GLU A 10 -13.93 10.94 -35.23
C GLU A 10 -12.50 11.10 -34.68
N ARG A 11 -12.33 11.65 -33.47
CA ARG A 11 -11.03 11.94 -32.85
C ARG A 11 -10.78 11.17 -31.56
N LEU A 12 -11.71 10.36 -31.08
CA LEU A 12 -11.54 9.59 -29.85
C LEU A 12 -12.11 8.18 -30.00
N ARG A 13 -11.22 7.19 -29.92
CA ARG A 13 -11.54 5.77 -29.80
C ARG A 13 -11.06 5.25 -28.46
N ILE A 14 -11.90 4.49 -27.76
CA ILE A 14 -11.57 3.81 -26.51
C ILE A 14 -11.49 2.31 -26.78
N VAL A 15 -10.40 1.68 -26.33
CA VAL A 15 -10.16 0.24 -26.42
C VAL A 15 -10.08 -0.34 -25.01
N GLY A 16 -10.98 -1.26 -24.73
CA GLY A 16 -11.00 -2.10 -23.55
C GLY A 16 -10.02 -3.25 -23.62
N THR A 17 -9.17 -3.37 -22.61
CA THR A 17 -8.29 -4.52 -22.44
C THR A 17 -8.67 -5.30 -21.19
N ALA A 18 -8.58 -6.63 -21.26
CA ALA A 18 -8.62 -7.49 -20.09
C ALA A 18 -7.19 -7.71 -19.60
N HIS A 19 -6.99 -7.73 -18.28
CA HIS A 19 -5.67 -7.98 -17.71
C HIS A 19 -5.20 -9.38 -18.07
N VAL A 20 -3.95 -9.47 -18.55
CA VAL A 20 -3.26 -10.74 -18.81
C VAL A 20 -3.86 -11.55 -19.97
N SER A 21 -4.02 -10.91 -21.13
CA SER A 21 -4.54 -11.56 -22.33
C SER A 21 -3.75 -11.17 -23.59
N SER A 22 -3.14 -12.17 -24.22
CA SER A 22 -2.49 -12.04 -25.54
C SER A 22 -3.45 -11.53 -26.62
N ALA A 23 -4.75 -11.83 -26.48
CA ALA A 23 -5.80 -11.28 -27.34
C ALA A 23 -5.95 -9.75 -27.16
N SER A 24 -5.78 -9.23 -25.95
CA SER A 24 -5.77 -7.78 -25.69
C SER A 24 -4.56 -7.10 -26.32
N VAL A 25 -3.38 -7.72 -26.25
CA VAL A 25 -2.17 -7.23 -26.93
C VAL A 25 -2.37 -7.17 -28.46
N ALA A 26 -2.89 -8.24 -29.04
CA ALA A 26 -3.18 -8.30 -30.47
C ALA A 26 -4.22 -7.25 -30.90
N LEU A 27 -5.28 -7.07 -30.09
CA LEU A 27 -6.31 -6.06 -30.33
C LEU A 27 -5.72 -4.64 -30.31
N VAL A 28 -4.92 -4.31 -29.30
CA VAL A 28 -4.25 -3.01 -29.18
C VAL A 28 -3.41 -2.71 -30.41
N ASN A 29 -2.57 -3.66 -30.82
CA ASN A 29 -1.70 -3.51 -32.01
C ASN A 29 -2.50 -3.32 -33.30
N ALA A 30 -3.63 -4.04 -33.44
CA ALA A 30 -4.52 -3.88 -34.58
C ALA A 30 -5.18 -2.50 -34.59
N GLN A 31 -5.65 -2.02 -33.43
CA GLN A 31 -6.34 -0.73 -33.33
C GLN A 31 -5.42 0.47 -33.51
N ILE A 32 -4.16 0.40 -33.05
CA ILE A 32 -3.17 1.45 -33.34
C ILE A 32 -2.97 1.59 -34.85
N LYS A 33 -2.84 0.48 -35.58
CA LYS A 33 -2.64 0.48 -37.04
C LYS A 33 -3.90 0.90 -37.81
N GLU A 34 -5.08 0.48 -37.37
CA GLU A 34 -6.35 0.75 -38.05
C GLU A 34 -6.81 2.20 -37.85
N PHE A 35 -6.71 2.70 -36.61
CA PHE A 35 -7.22 4.02 -36.26
C PHE A 35 -6.26 5.16 -36.63
N ASP A 36 -4.96 4.86 -36.73
CA ASP A 36 -3.89 5.80 -37.05
C ASP A 36 -3.96 7.07 -36.16
N PRO A 37 -3.78 6.91 -34.83
CA PRO A 37 -3.89 8.03 -33.88
C PRO A 37 -2.66 8.94 -33.92
N ASP A 38 -2.88 10.22 -33.62
CA ASP A 38 -1.79 11.17 -33.33
C ASP A 38 -1.22 10.95 -31.92
N LEU A 39 -2.01 10.35 -31.01
CA LEU A 39 -1.62 10.08 -29.64
C LEU A 39 -2.27 8.82 -29.07
N VAL A 40 -1.47 8.00 -28.37
CA VAL A 40 -1.95 6.83 -27.62
C VAL A 40 -2.02 7.15 -26.13
N ALA A 41 -3.22 7.17 -25.56
CA ALA A 41 -3.45 7.41 -24.14
C ALA A 41 -3.60 6.08 -23.40
N VAL A 42 -2.79 5.82 -22.38
CA VAL A 42 -2.72 4.51 -21.71
C VAL A 42 -3.05 4.64 -20.22
N GLU A 43 -3.90 3.73 -19.70
CA GLU A 43 -4.24 3.59 -18.27
C GLU A 43 -3.06 3.12 -17.40
N LEU A 44 -1.95 3.85 -17.47
CA LEU A 44 -0.77 3.67 -16.66
C LEU A 44 -0.38 4.98 -16.00
N CYS A 45 0.27 4.87 -14.84
CA CYS A 45 0.95 5.96 -14.18
C CYS A 45 2.47 5.74 -14.27
N GLU A 46 3.24 6.82 -14.09
CA GLU A 46 4.70 6.81 -14.19
C GLU A 46 5.36 5.74 -13.30
N SER A 47 4.85 5.61 -12.07
CA SER A 47 5.33 4.61 -11.11
C SER A 47 5.18 3.19 -11.65
N ARG A 48 3.99 2.87 -12.19
CA ARG A 48 3.68 1.54 -12.74
C ARG A 48 4.44 1.28 -14.05
N LEU A 49 4.60 2.28 -14.92
CA LEU A 49 5.42 2.16 -16.13
C LEU A 49 6.88 1.83 -15.79
N ARG A 50 7.47 2.53 -14.82
CA ARG A 50 8.85 2.23 -14.37
C ARG A 50 8.97 0.81 -13.84
N SER A 51 8.03 0.36 -13.01
CA SER A 51 8.03 -1.01 -12.49
C SER A 51 7.90 -2.06 -13.59
N LEU A 52 7.13 -1.77 -14.66
CA LEU A 52 6.97 -2.68 -15.80
C LEU A 52 8.21 -2.71 -16.71
N LYS A 53 8.83 -1.55 -17.00
CA LYS A 53 10.04 -1.46 -17.85
C LYS A 53 11.32 -1.91 -17.13
N ARG A 54 11.41 -1.75 -15.80
CA ARG A 54 12.63 -2.03 -15.00
C ARG A 54 12.28 -2.72 -13.67
N PRO A 55 11.95 -4.02 -13.69
CA PRO A 55 11.56 -4.75 -12.48
C PRO A 55 12.70 -4.96 -11.48
N ASP A 56 13.97 -4.92 -11.91
CA ASP A 56 15.13 -5.35 -11.10
C ASP A 56 15.95 -4.19 -10.48
N ASP A 57 15.53 -2.94 -10.66
CA ASP A 57 16.37 -1.74 -10.44
C ASP A 57 16.03 -0.99 -9.14
N LEU A 58 15.81 -1.72 -8.04
CA LEU A 58 15.57 -1.14 -6.71
C LEU A 58 16.90 -0.95 -5.97
N ASP A 59 17.39 0.28 -5.98
CA ASP A 59 18.69 0.62 -5.43
C ASP A 59 18.68 0.74 -3.88
N ASN A 60 19.83 0.54 -3.23
CA ASN A 60 19.94 0.52 -1.77
C ASN A 60 19.53 1.87 -1.12
N ASP A 61 19.76 2.98 -1.82
CA ASP A 61 19.36 4.32 -1.37
C ASP A 61 17.84 4.51 -1.38
N ASP A 62 17.13 3.84 -2.29
CA ASP A 62 15.68 3.85 -2.33
C ASP A 62 15.08 3.04 -1.17
N LEU A 63 15.67 1.89 -0.83
CA LEU A 63 15.30 1.13 0.37
C LEU A 63 15.46 1.96 1.65
N LEU A 64 16.56 2.72 1.78
CA LEU A 64 16.80 3.59 2.93
C LEU A 64 15.83 4.77 3.00
N LYS A 65 15.52 5.44 1.88
CA LYS A 65 14.49 6.49 1.83
C LYS A 65 13.11 5.96 2.19
N ILE A 66 12.76 4.77 1.70
CA ILE A 66 11.48 4.11 1.96
C ILE A 66 11.29 3.75 3.44
N ILE A 67 12.34 3.24 4.11
CA ILE A 67 12.32 2.95 5.55
C ILE A 67 12.15 4.25 6.36
N ASN A 68 12.90 5.29 6.00
CA ASN A 68 12.85 6.58 6.68
C ASN A 68 11.52 7.33 6.49
N GLU A 69 10.85 7.15 5.35
CA GLU A 69 9.57 7.80 5.06
C GLU A 69 8.35 7.03 5.60
N GLY A 70 8.56 5.95 6.36
CA GLY A 70 7.48 5.14 6.94
C GLY A 70 6.65 4.39 5.90
N ARG A 71 7.18 4.20 4.68
CA ARG A 71 6.53 3.46 3.59
C ARG A 71 6.74 1.95 3.69
N SER A 72 7.56 1.50 4.63
CA SER A 72 7.87 0.09 4.85
C SER A 72 6.62 -0.77 4.99
N SER A 73 5.61 -0.35 5.75
CA SER A 73 4.35 -1.09 5.91
C SER A 73 3.54 -1.21 4.62
N MET A 74 3.57 -0.20 3.75
CA MET A 74 2.86 -0.23 2.46
C MET A 74 3.54 -1.17 1.46
N ILE A 75 4.87 -1.22 1.48
CA ILE A 75 5.61 -2.19 0.68
C ILE A 75 5.34 -3.58 1.21
N LEU A 76 5.45 -3.83 2.51
CA LEU A 76 5.09 -5.12 3.11
C LEU A 76 3.69 -5.59 2.68
N LEU A 77 2.73 -4.66 2.62
CA LEU A 77 1.38 -4.91 2.13
C LEU A 77 1.33 -5.23 0.64
N GLN A 78 1.96 -4.42 -0.22
CA GLN A 78 2.04 -4.65 -1.66
C GLN A 78 2.77 -5.96 -2.00
N SER A 79 3.80 -6.26 -1.23
CA SER A 79 4.62 -7.44 -1.29
C SER A 79 3.83 -8.69 -0.93
N ALA A 80 3.04 -8.65 0.14
CA ALA A 80 2.12 -9.72 0.52
C ALA A 80 1.05 -9.94 -0.55
N LEU A 81 0.42 -8.85 -1.04
CA LEU A 81 -0.57 -8.92 -2.13
C LEU A 81 0.00 -9.54 -3.40
N ALA A 82 1.21 -9.13 -3.80
CA ALA A 82 1.88 -9.68 -4.98
C ALA A 82 2.26 -11.17 -4.79
N ALA A 83 2.63 -11.58 -3.58
CA ALA A 83 2.89 -12.99 -3.26
C ALA A 83 1.60 -13.82 -3.36
N GLN A 84 0.49 -13.32 -2.81
CA GLN A 84 -0.80 -13.98 -2.85
C GLN A 84 -1.34 -14.11 -4.29
N GLN A 85 -1.19 -13.07 -5.11
CA GLN A 85 -1.52 -13.11 -6.53
C GLN A 85 -0.79 -14.22 -7.29
N ARG A 86 0.47 -14.49 -6.95
CA ARG A 86 1.24 -15.57 -7.57
C ARG A 86 0.83 -16.95 -7.08
N ARG A 87 0.46 -17.07 -5.80
CA ARG A 87 -0.03 -18.34 -5.21
C ARG A 87 -1.37 -18.77 -5.81
N MET A 88 -2.25 -17.83 -6.11
CA MET A 88 -3.56 -18.08 -6.75
C MET A 88 -3.47 -18.49 -8.22
N GLY A 89 -2.27 -18.79 -8.76
CA GLY A 89 -2.14 -19.34 -10.11
C GLY A 89 -2.56 -18.40 -11.24
N LEU A 90 -2.74 -17.10 -10.97
CA LEU A 90 -3.09 -16.06 -11.97
C LEU A 90 -2.00 -15.84 -13.05
N GLU A 91 -0.99 -16.70 -13.10
CA GLU A 91 0.01 -16.77 -14.17
C GLU A 91 -0.61 -17.42 -15.43
N THR A 92 -1.52 -16.72 -16.09
CA THR A 92 -1.41 -16.73 -17.56
C THR A 92 -0.03 -16.15 -17.84
N GLY A 93 0.79 -16.77 -18.71
CA GLY A 93 2.24 -16.51 -18.81
C GLY A 93 2.68 -15.06 -19.17
N GLU A 94 1.77 -14.08 -19.14
CA GLU A 94 2.03 -12.66 -19.28
C GLU A 94 1.98 -11.93 -17.93
N LYS A 95 2.74 -10.84 -17.80
CA LYS A 95 2.77 -10.05 -16.56
C LYS A 95 1.52 -9.16 -16.48
N PRO A 96 0.88 -8.97 -15.31
CA PRO A 96 -0.21 -8.01 -15.18
C PRO A 96 0.18 -6.61 -15.66
N GLY A 97 -0.55 -6.07 -16.65
CA GLY A 97 -0.22 -4.80 -17.30
C GLY A 97 0.65 -4.93 -18.55
N ALA A 98 0.93 -6.15 -19.03
CA ALA A 98 1.61 -6.40 -20.30
C ALA A 98 0.87 -5.80 -21.49
N GLU A 99 -0.47 -5.83 -21.47
CA GLU A 99 -1.32 -5.24 -22.50
C GLU A 99 -1.15 -3.72 -22.61
N LEU A 100 -0.98 -3.04 -21.47
CA LEU A 100 -0.76 -1.60 -21.40
C LEU A 100 0.68 -1.21 -21.72
N LEU A 101 1.65 -2.08 -21.38
CA LEU A 101 3.05 -1.88 -21.79
C LEU A 101 3.21 -2.05 -23.30
N ALA A 102 2.58 -3.09 -23.88
CA ALA A 102 2.60 -3.34 -25.32
C ALA A 102 2.01 -2.17 -26.11
N ALA A 103 0.98 -1.51 -25.58
CA ALA A 103 0.44 -0.27 -26.15
C ALA A 103 1.48 0.85 -26.27
N ILE A 104 2.28 1.03 -25.22
CA ILE A 104 3.34 2.05 -25.18
C ILE A 104 4.46 1.66 -26.14
N GLU A 105 4.89 0.40 -26.14
CA GLU A 105 5.93 -0.10 -27.03
C GLU A 105 5.53 0.02 -28.51
N ALA A 106 4.28 -0.32 -28.84
CA ALA A 106 3.75 -0.19 -30.19
C ALA A 106 3.63 1.28 -30.65
N ALA A 107 3.26 2.19 -29.74
CA ALA A 107 3.26 3.62 -30.03
C ALA A 107 4.69 4.15 -30.26
N GLU A 108 5.65 3.73 -29.43
CA GLU A 108 7.08 4.06 -29.58
C GLU A 108 7.65 3.54 -30.91
N GLU A 109 7.31 2.31 -31.32
CA GLU A 109 7.73 1.72 -32.61
C GLU A 109 7.14 2.45 -33.81
N ALA A 110 5.91 2.96 -33.69
CA ALA A 110 5.21 3.72 -34.73
C ALA A 110 5.54 5.22 -34.75
N ASP A 111 6.44 5.70 -33.87
CA ASP A 111 6.76 7.12 -33.68
C ASP A 111 5.53 7.99 -33.31
N ILE A 112 4.58 7.41 -32.57
CA ILE A 112 3.37 8.05 -32.07
C ILE A 112 3.58 8.50 -30.62
N GLU A 113 3.18 9.74 -30.28
CA GLU A 113 3.26 10.24 -28.90
C GLU A 113 2.35 9.42 -27.98
N HIS A 114 2.84 9.01 -26.80
CA HIS A 114 2.01 8.37 -25.78
C HIS A 114 1.78 9.28 -24.57
N ALA A 115 0.62 9.13 -23.93
CA ALA A 115 0.29 9.84 -22.70
C ALA A 115 -0.22 8.90 -21.61
N LEU A 116 0.34 9.08 -20.41
CA LEU A 116 -0.13 8.40 -19.21
C LEU A 116 -1.36 9.12 -18.65
N ILE A 117 -2.47 8.40 -18.54
CA ILE A 117 -3.77 8.95 -18.12
C ILE A 117 -4.23 8.47 -16.75
N ASP A 118 -3.52 7.54 -16.10
CA ASP A 118 -3.90 7.06 -14.76
C ASP A 118 -3.23 7.85 -13.62
N ARG A 119 -3.83 7.77 -12.44
CA ARG A 119 -3.32 8.34 -11.19
C ARG A 119 -2.29 7.40 -10.58
N ASP A 120 -1.37 7.96 -9.80
CA ASP A 120 -0.45 7.16 -9.01
C ASP A 120 -1.21 6.16 -8.11
N VAL A 121 -0.85 4.88 -8.24
CA VAL A 121 -1.50 3.77 -7.53
C VAL A 121 -1.44 3.94 -6.01
N VAL A 122 -0.36 4.52 -5.48
CA VAL A 122 -0.21 4.76 -4.05
C VAL A 122 -1.21 5.82 -3.58
N ILE A 123 -1.43 6.87 -4.36
CA ILE A 123 -2.45 7.89 -4.06
C ILE A 123 -3.84 7.26 -4.09
N THR A 124 -4.14 6.46 -5.12
CA THR A 124 -5.42 5.74 -5.25
C THR A 124 -5.70 4.85 -4.04
N LEU A 125 -4.74 4.02 -3.64
CA LEU A 125 -4.88 3.12 -2.49
C LEU A 125 -5.02 3.90 -1.17
N ARG A 126 -4.26 4.98 -0.96
CA ARG A 126 -4.39 5.81 0.25
C ARG A 126 -5.76 6.49 0.35
N ARG A 127 -6.30 6.96 -0.77
CA ARG A 127 -7.64 7.56 -0.82
C ARG A 127 -8.72 6.52 -0.50
N ALA A 128 -8.64 5.34 -1.10
CA ALA A 128 -9.55 4.22 -0.82
C ALA A 128 -9.51 3.84 0.66
N TRP A 129 -8.30 3.64 1.20
CA TRP A 129 -8.10 3.35 2.62
C TRP A 129 -8.69 4.41 3.54
N ARG A 130 -8.57 5.68 3.17
CA ARG A 130 -9.09 6.76 4.00
C ARG A 130 -10.61 6.87 3.93
N LYS A 131 -11.21 6.63 2.76
CA LYS A 131 -12.67 6.68 2.59
C LYS A 131 -13.34 5.53 3.34
N MET A 132 -12.65 4.39 3.46
CA MET A 132 -13.14 3.25 4.22
C MET A 132 -13.36 3.54 5.71
N GLY A 133 -14.46 2.99 6.23
CA GLY A 133 -14.74 2.98 7.67
C GLY A 133 -14.00 1.87 8.40
N LEU A 134 -14.08 1.86 9.74
CA LEU A 134 -13.40 0.87 10.57
C LEU A 134 -13.83 -0.58 10.25
N ARG A 135 -15.13 -0.81 9.98
CA ARG A 135 -15.65 -2.14 9.63
C ARG A 135 -15.11 -2.66 8.29
N GLU A 136 -15.11 -1.82 7.26
CA GLU A 136 -14.58 -2.16 5.93
C GLU A 136 -13.07 -2.43 6.00
N LYS A 137 -12.32 -1.59 6.72
CA LYS A 137 -10.89 -1.82 6.98
C LYS A 137 -10.63 -3.16 7.64
N TRP A 138 -11.43 -3.50 8.65
CA TRP A 138 -11.29 -4.78 9.34
C TRP A 138 -11.61 -5.96 8.43
N ARG A 139 -12.66 -5.88 7.60
CA ARG A 139 -12.96 -6.93 6.60
C ARG A 139 -11.84 -7.11 5.59
N VAL A 140 -11.32 -6.02 5.02
CA VAL A 140 -10.20 -6.09 4.05
C VAL A 140 -8.95 -6.67 4.70
N LEU A 141 -8.63 -6.26 5.94
CA LEU A 141 -7.52 -6.85 6.68
C LEU A 141 -7.76 -8.32 7.01
N ASN A 142 -8.99 -8.71 7.31
CA ASN A 142 -9.33 -10.10 7.59
C ASN A 142 -9.17 -10.97 6.34
N ALA A 143 -9.75 -10.56 5.21
CA ALA A 143 -9.60 -11.25 3.94
C ALA A 143 -8.11 -11.42 3.57
N LEU A 144 -7.32 -10.35 3.70
CA LEU A 144 -5.91 -10.40 3.35
C LEU A 144 -5.04 -11.25 4.29
N LEU A 145 -5.38 -11.32 5.57
CA LEU A 145 -4.53 -11.97 6.58
C LEU A 145 -5.01 -13.37 7.00
N TRP A 146 -6.27 -13.73 6.70
CA TRP A 146 -6.96 -14.91 7.23
C TRP A 146 -7.70 -15.73 6.16
N GLU A 147 -7.53 -15.46 4.87
CA GLU A 147 -7.90 -16.48 3.86
C GLU A 147 -6.90 -17.63 3.95
N ASP A 148 -7.32 -18.67 4.67
CA ASP A 148 -6.70 -19.99 4.72
C ASP A 148 -6.79 -20.67 3.34
N ASP A 149 -5.75 -21.44 3.02
CA ASP A 149 -5.41 -22.16 1.78
C ASP A 149 -6.41 -23.26 1.31
N ASP A 150 -7.68 -23.25 1.72
CA ASP A 150 -8.62 -24.35 1.42
C ASP A 150 -9.79 -23.89 0.54
N GLU A 151 -9.54 -23.56 -0.72
CA GLU A 151 -10.51 -23.77 -1.80
C GLU A 151 -9.74 -23.77 -3.14
N ASP A 152 -9.57 -24.96 -3.73
CA ASP A 152 -9.21 -25.13 -5.14
C ASP A 152 -10.33 -24.48 -5.99
N PHE A 153 -10.24 -23.16 -6.20
CA PHE A 153 -11.12 -22.44 -7.12
C PHE A 153 -10.61 -22.68 -8.54
N ASP A 154 -11.37 -23.46 -9.32
CA ASP A 154 -11.08 -23.70 -10.73
C ASP A 154 -11.35 -22.40 -11.52
N LEU A 155 -10.29 -21.62 -11.70
CA LEU A 155 -10.35 -20.25 -12.22
C LEU A 155 -10.88 -20.18 -13.67
N ASP A 156 -10.70 -21.28 -14.42
CA ASP A 156 -11.21 -21.41 -15.79
C ASP A 156 -12.75 -21.53 -15.82
N GLU A 157 -13.38 -22.15 -14.81
CA GLU A 157 -14.84 -22.25 -14.68
C GLU A 157 -15.46 -20.90 -14.23
N LEU A 158 -14.73 -20.16 -13.39
CA LEU A 158 -15.09 -18.78 -12.97
C LEU A 158 -15.04 -17.78 -14.14
N LEU A 159 -14.05 -17.88 -15.03
CA LEU A 159 -13.92 -17.01 -16.20
C LEU A 159 -14.94 -17.30 -17.30
N GLU A 160 -15.43 -18.54 -17.40
CA GLU A 160 -16.50 -18.92 -18.33
C GLU A 160 -17.89 -18.50 -17.81
N ASP A 161 -18.10 -18.44 -16.49
CA ASP A 161 -19.35 -18.02 -15.87
C ASP A 161 -19.35 -16.52 -15.48
N SER A 162 -19.77 -15.69 -16.44
CA SER A 162 -19.91 -14.24 -16.23
C SER A 162 -20.84 -13.87 -15.06
N ASP A 163 -21.80 -14.71 -14.69
CA ASP A 163 -22.74 -14.43 -13.60
C ASP A 163 -22.09 -14.70 -12.22
N LEU A 164 -21.23 -15.72 -12.11
CA LEU A 164 -20.49 -16.02 -10.88
C LEU A 164 -19.41 -14.95 -10.58
N LEU A 165 -18.66 -14.53 -11.60
CA LEU A 165 -17.71 -13.40 -11.49
C LEU A 165 -18.39 -12.11 -11.09
N THR A 166 -19.55 -11.81 -11.69
CA THR A 166 -20.34 -10.62 -11.34
C THR A 166 -20.77 -10.68 -9.88
N THR A 167 -21.20 -11.84 -9.40
CA THR A 167 -21.61 -12.06 -7.99
C THR A 167 -20.45 -11.85 -7.03
N LEU A 168 -19.26 -12.39 -7.29
CA LEU A 168 -18.08 -12.19 -6.44
C LEU A 168 -17.58 -10.74 -6.47
N MET A 169 -17.67 -10.06 -7.62
CA MET A 169 -17.36 -8.64 -7.73
C MET A 169 -18.39 -7.77 -6.99
N GLU A 170 -19.67 -8.15 -7.00
CA GLU A 170 -20.73 -7.50 -6.22
C GLU A 170 -20.54 -7.72 -4.72
N GLU A 171 -20.18 -8.93 -4.28
CA GLU A 171 -19.87 -9.24 -2.88
C GLU A 171 -18.63 -8.48 -2.39
N ALA A 172 -17.58 -8.37 -3.21
CA ALA A 172 -16.41 -7.55 -2.92
C ALA A 172 -16.77 -6.05 -2.84
N ARG A 173 -17.69 -5.59 -3.71
CA ARG A 173 -18.22 -4.23 -3.69
C ARG A 173 -19.06 -3.96 -2.43
N ASP A 174 -19.85 -4.93 -1.97
CA ASP A 174 -20.62 -4.85 -0.72
C ASP A 174 -19.73 -4.94 0.53
N ALA A 175 -18.61 -5.66 0.44
CA ALA A 175 -17.63 -5.78 1.51
C ALA A 175 -16.92 -4.45 1.78
N ALA A 176 -16.64 -3.65 0.74
CA ALA A 176 -15.94 -2.37 0.87
C ALA A 176 -16.47 -1.28 -0.11
N PRO A 177 -17.73 -0.83 0.02
CA PRO A 177 -18.37 0.04 -0.96
C PRO A 177 -17.66 1.39 -1.11
N ARG A 178 -17.13 1.94 -0.01
CA ARG A 178 -16.35 3.19 -0.03
C ARG A 178 -14.97 3.04 -0.64
N ALA A 179 -14.40 1.83 -0.65
CA ALA A 179 -13.19 1.57 -1.43
C ALA A 179 -13.53 1.50 -2.92
N GLY A 180 -14.63 0.80 -3.27
CA GLY A 180 -15.15 0.76 -4.64
C GLY A 180 -15.39 2.14 -5.24
N GLU A 181 -15.97 3.06 -4.48
CA GLU A 181 -16.18 4.46 -4.90
C GLU A 181 -14.86 5.16 -5.28
N VAL A 182 -13.73 4.83 -4.65
CA VAL A 182 -12.43 5.44 -4.99
C VAL A 182 -11.70 4.71 -6.10
N LEU A 183 -11.76 3.38 -6.09
CA LEU A 183 -11.04 2.52 -7.02
C LEU A 183 -11.68 2.49 -8.40
N ILE A 184 -13.00 2.70 -8.47
CA ILE A 184 -13.80 2.72 -9.69
C ILE A 184 -14.24 4.15 -9.97
N ASP A 185 -15.25 4.68 -9.26
CA ASP A 185 -15.89 5.95 -9.64
C ASP A 185 -14.93 7.15 -9.68
N GLU A 186 -14.12 7.36 -8.63
CA GLU A 186 -13.10 8.44 -8.64
C GLU A 186 -11.99 8.20 -9.68
N ARG A 187 -11.72 6.94 -10.03
CA ARG A 187 -10.70 6.57 -11.02
C ARG A 187 -11.22 6.82 -12.43
N ASP A 188 -12.46 6.44 -12.72
CA ASP A 188 -13.15 6.71 -13.99
C ASP A 188 -13.23 8.20 -14.27
N ALA A 189 -13.62 8.99 -13.26
CA ALA A 189 -13.63 10.44 -13.34
C ALA A 189 -12.24 11.02 -13.66
N TYR A 190 -11.18 10.46 -13.05
CA TYR A 190 -9.81 10.89 -13.31
C TYR A 190 -9.35 10.52 -14.73
N LEU A 191 -9.61 9.28 -15.17
CA LEU A 191 -9.27 8.80 -16.51
C LEU A 191 -9.97 9.62 -17.58
N ALA A 192 -11.28 9.83 -17.46
CA ALA A 192 -12.06 10.67 -18.35
C ALA A 192 -11.52 12.11 -18.40
N GLY A 193 -11.22 12.71 -17.26
CA GLY A 193 -10.64 14.06 -17.21
C GLY A 193 -9.27 14.14 -17.89
N ARG A 194 -8.42 13.12 -17.72
CA ARG A 194 -7.11 13.06 -18.37
C ARG A 194 -7.23 12.82 -19.87
N ILE A 195 -8.14 11.96 -20.32
CA ILE A 195 -8.50 11.78 -21.74
C ILE A 195 -8.93 13.12 -22.34
N GLN A 196 -9.82 13.84 -21.65
CA GLN A 196 -10.30 15.15 -22.10
C GLN A 196 -9.18 16.20 -22.23
N GLN A 197 -8.16 16.16 -21.36
CA GLN A 197 -6.98 17.03 -21.46
C GLN A 197 -6.09 16.71 -22.65
N VAL A 198 -5.90 15.43 -22.98
CA VAL A 198 -5.05 15.02 -24.10
C VAL A 198 -5.78 15.07 -25.45
N ARG A 199 -7.11 15.09 -25.45
CA ARG A 199 -7.97 15.20 -26.64
C ARG A 199 -7.66 16.42 -27.52
N GLY A 200 -7.09 17.48 -26.94
CA GLY A 200 -6.67 18.67 -27.67
C GLY A 200 -5.46 18.47 -28.58
N LYS A 201 -4.78 17.32 -28.51
CA LYS A 201 -3.55 17.02 -29.27
C LYS A 201 -3.76 16.35 -30.63
N GLY A 202 -4.98 15.93 -30.96
CA GLY A 202 -5.27 15.27 -32.24
C GLY A 202 -6.26 14.11 -32.10
N LYS A 203 -6.15 13.11 -32.97
CA LYS A 203 -6.81 11.80 -32.84
C LYS A 203 -6.18 11.02 -31.70
N VAL A 204 -6.99 10.67 -30.71
CA VAL A 204 -6.56 9.95 -29.51
C VAL A 204 -7.13 8.54 -29.50
N LEU A 205 -6.25 7.55 -29.33
CA LEU A 205 -6.63 6.18 -29.01
C LEU A 205 -6.40 5.95 -27.52
N ALA A 206 -7.46 5.82 -26.73
CA ALA A 206 -7.38 5.55 -25.30
C ALA A 206 -7.47 4.03 -25.04
N ILE A 207 -6.49 3.48 -24.35
CA ILE A 207 -6.39 2.06 -24.00
C ILE A 207 -6.55 1.94 -22.48
N VAL A 208 -7.63 1.32 -22.06
CA VAL A 208 -8.10 1.25 -20.67
C VAL A 208 -8.59 -0.15 -20.35
N GLY A 209 -8.63 -0.51 -19.07
CA GLY A 209 -9.27 -1.73 -18.59
C GLY A 209 -10.75 -1.75 -18.95
N ALA A 210 -11.26 -2.90 -19.39
CA ALA A 210 -12.65 -3.04 -19.85
C ALA A 210 -13.69 -2.58 -18.80
N GLY A 211 -13.40 -2.79 -17.51
CA GLY A 211 -14.27 -2.36 -16.41
C GLY A 211 -14.45 -0.84 -16.27
N HIS A 212 -13.54 -0.04 -16.81
CA HIS A 212 -13.57 1.43 -16.70
C HIS A 212 -14.30 2.11 -17.85
N ILE A 213 -14.59 1.39 -18.95
CA ILE A 213 -15.14 1.98 -20.19
C ILE A 213 -16.45 2.73 -19.93
N ASN A 214 -17.42 2.08 -19.28
CA ASN A 214 -18.76 2.65 -19.09
C ASN A 214 -18.70 3.91 -18.22
N GLY A 215 -17.93 3.87 -17.13
CA GLY A 215 -17.75 5.05 -16.26
C GLY A 215 -17.03 6.18 -16.97
N ILE A 216 -16.00 5.88 -17.78
CA ILE A 216 -15.31 6.89 -18.59
C ILE A 216 -16.28 7.56 -19.56
N ILE A 217 -17.11 6.79 -20.27
CA ILE A 217 -18.10 7.34 -21.21
C ILE A 217 -19.07 8.28 -20.50
N GLU A 218 -19.64 7.85 -19.37
CA GLU A 218 -20.56 8.69 -18.58
C GLU A 218 -19.89 10.01 -18.15
N HIS A 219 -18.60 9.98 -17.79
CA HIS A 219 -17.85 11.16 -17.42
C HIS A 219 -17.43 12.05 -18.60
N LEU A 220 -17.28 11.48 -19.80
CA LEU A 220 -16.98 12.22 -21.03
C LEU A 220 -18.21 12.92 -21.62
N GLU A 221 -19.42 12.45 -21.33
CA GLU A 221 -20.67 13.14 -21.67
C GLU A 221 -20.85 14.46 -20.89
N LYS A 222 -20.18 14.60 -19.74
CA LYS A 222 -20.22 15.81 -18.91
C LYS A 222 -19.36 16.93 -19.56
N PRO A 223 -19.67 18.21 -19.30
CA PRO A 223 -18.89 19.31 -19.88
C PRO A 223 -17.40 19.20 -19.54
N ALA A 224 -16.53 19.39 -20.55
CA ALA A 224 -15.08 19.23 -20.40
C ALA A 224 -14.48 20.02 -19.22
N LEU A 225 -15.02 21.22 -18.95
CA LEU A 225 -14.57 22.06 -17.85
C LEU A 225 -14.93 21.47 -16.47
N GLU A 226 -16.05 20.76 -16.36
CA GLU A 226 -16.43 20.03 -15.15
C GLU A 226 -15.53 18.82 -14.92
N THR A 227 -15.29 18.02 -15.97
CA THR A 227 -14.46 16.81 -15.89
C THR A 227 -12.99 17.15 -15.57
N THR A 228 -12.46 18.23 -16.15
CA THR A 228 -11.06 18.64 -15.94
C THR A 228 -10.81 19.40 -14.64
N SER A 229 -11.80 20.14 -14.12
CA SER A 229 -11.62 20.91 -12.87
C SER A 229 -11.41 20.01 -11.63
N LYS A 230 -12.00 18.81 -11.61
CA LYS A 230 -11.87 17.84 -10.51
C LYS A 230 -10.50 17.14 -10.48
N LEU A 231 -9.71 17.21 -11.55
CA LEU A 231 -8.44 16.48 -11.66
C LEU A 231 -7.43 16.85 -10.56
N ALA A 232 -7.34 18.13 -10.20
CA ALA A 232 -6.41 18.58 -9.16
C ALA A 232 -6.77 17.95 -7.80
N GLU A 233 -8.06 17.87 -7.47
CA GLU A 233 -8.56 17.25 -6.25
C GLU A 233 -8.38 15.72 -6.27
N LEU A 234 -8.67 15.09 -7.40
CA LEU A 234 -8.54 13.64 -7.57
C LEU A 234 -7.08 13.19 -7.55
N LYS A 235 -6.14 14.04 -7.97
CA LYS A 235 -4.69 13.82 -7.86
C LYS A 235 -4.13 14.12 -6.46
N ALA A 236 -4.83 14.91 -5.65
CA ALA A 236 -4.33 15.33 -4.36
C ALA A 236 -4.24 14.16 -3.36
N GLU A 237 -3.15 14.15 -2.59
CA GLU A 237 -2.99 13.20 -1.52
C GLU A 237 -3.95 13.48 -0.37
N PRO A 238 -4.46 12.42 0.27
CA PRO A 238 -5.29 12.58 1.45
C PRO A 238 -4.54 13.27 2.60
N PRO A 239 -5.06 14.37 3.22
CA PRO A 239 -4.49 14.88 4.48
C PRO A 239 -4.32 13.77 5.53
N LYS A 240 -3.16 13.81 6.19
CA LYS A 240 -2.77 12.86 7.24
C LYS A 240 -3.69 13.05 8.46
N PRO A 241 -4.25 11.97 9.04
CA PRO A 241 -5.08 12.10 10.22
C PRO A 241 -4.28 12.68 11.39
N ILE A 242 -4.92 13.53 12.19
CA ILE A 242 -4.29 14.19 13.35
C ILE A 242 -4.35 13.27 14.59
N TRP A 243 -5.35 12.38 14.67
CA TRP A 243 -5.57 11.51 15.84
C TRP A 243 -4.36 10.65 16.24
N PRO A 244 -3.53 10.08 15.32
CA PRO A 244 -2.35 9.32 15.75
C PRO A 244 -1.34 10.23 16.44
N LYS A 245 -1.18 11.48 15.97
CA LYS A 245 -0.32 12.46 16.65
C LYS A 245 -0.85 12.77 18.04
N VAL A 246 -2.17 12.90 18.20
CA VAL A 246 -2.80 13.15 19.51
C VAL A 246 -2.54 12.00 20.47
N ILE A 247 -2.77 10.75 20.06
CA ILE A 247 -2.54 9.57 20.92
C ILE A 247 -1.06 9.44 21.28
N ILE A 248 -0.17 9.62 20.29
CA ILE A 248 1.27 9.52 20.51
C ILE A 248 1.75 10.57 21.53
N TRP A 249 1.19 11.78 21.54
CA TRP A 249 1.52 12.81 22.55
C TRP A 249 0.78 12.64 23.88
N ALA A 250 -0.38 11.98 23.88
CA ALA A 250 -1.15 11.72 25.10
C ALA A 250 -0.39 10.81 26.07
N ILE A 251 0.36 9.83 25.57
CA ILE A 251 1.10 8.87 26.40
C ILE A 251 2.23 9.54 27.22
N PRO A 252 3.18 10.29 26.62
CA PRO A 252 4.18 11.04 27.39
C PRO A 252 3.58 12.08 28.32
N LEU A 253 2.51 12.77 27.88
CA LEU A 253 1.84 13.78 28.71
C LEU A 253 1.17 13.16 29.93
N PHE A 254 0.50 12.02 29.74
CA PHE A 254 -0.08 11.24 30.83
C PHE A 254 1.01 10.84 31.84
N LEU A 255 2.10 10.24 31.37
CA LEU A 255 3.18 9.79 32.24
C LEU A 255 3.85 10.96 32.98
N ALA A 256 4.14 12.06 32.28
CA ALA A 256 4.69 13.26 32.90
C ALA A 256 3.76 13.85 33.97
N SER A 257 2.44 13.80 33.73
CA SER A 257 1.43 14.26 34.69
C SER A 257 1.40 13.39 35.94
N VAL A 258 1.43 12.06 35.78
CA VAL A 258 1.48 11.11 36.91
C VAL A 258 2.76 11.28 37.71
N VAL A 259 3.92 11.30 37.05
CA VAL A 259 5.22 11.50 37.69
C VAL A 259 5.27 12.83 38.43
N GLY A 260 4.76 13.91 37.82
CA GLY A 260 4.67 15.23 38.45
C GLY A 260 3.76 15.23 39.69
N TYR A 261 2.61 14.56 39.63
CA TYR A 261 1.69 14.43 40.75
C TYR A 261 2.31 13.65 41.92
N LEU A 262 2.91 12.48 41.66
CA LEU A 262 3.55 11.67 42.69
C LEU A 262 4.73 12.41 43.33
N ALA A 263 5.55 13.09 42.53
CA ALA A 263 6.66 13.90 43.03
C ALA A 263 6.17 15.08 43.89
N TYR A 264 5.08 15.74 43.51
CA TYR A 264 4.50 16.86 44.26
C TYR A 264 3.96 16.43 45.63
N ASN A 265 3.34 15.24 45.72
CA ASN A 265 2.81 14.71 46.97
C ASN A 265 3.86 14.00 47.83
N GLY A 266 5.10 13.83 47.34
CA GLY A 266 6.17 13.16 48.07
C GLY A 266 6.07 11.63 48.08
N GLU A 267 5.32 11.04 47.16
CA GLU A 267 5.08 9.59 47.04
C GLU A 267 6.26 8.88 46.36
N ILE A 268 7.41 8.82 47.05
CA ILE A 268 8.68 8.32 46.49
C ILE A 268 8.64 6.84 46.10
N GLU A 269 7.90 6.02 46.83
CA GLU A 269 7.79 4.57 46.55
C GLU A 269 6.96 4.33 45.28
N ALA A 270 5.78 4.92 45.19
CA ALA A 270 4.95 4.86 43.99
C ALA A 270 5.62 5.48 42.76
N LEU A 271 6.43 6.53 42.94
CA LEU A 271 7.22 7.12 41.86
C LEU A 271 8.25 6.12 41.32
N LYS A 272 8.96 5.41 42.20
CA LYS A 272 9.92 4.37 41.80
C LYS A 272 9.21 3.23 41.07
N ASP A 273 8.07 2.77 41.58
CA ASP A 273 7.29 1.70 40.97
C ASP A 273 6.79 2.13 39.58
N THR A 274 6.27 3.35 39.44
CA THR A 274 5.85 3.93 38.16
C THR A 274 6.97 3.91 37.12
N LEU A 275 8.16 4.39 37.50
CA LEU A 275 9.33 4.41 36.61
C LEU A 275 9.84 3.00 36.31
N TRP A 276 9.80 2.10 37.29
CA TRP A 276 10.20 0.71 37.15
C TRP A 276 9.30 -0.04 36.18
N TYR A 277 7.98 0.02 36.37
CA TYR A 277 6.99 -0.58 35.47
C TYR A 277 7.13 -0.04 34.05
N TRP A 278 7.31 1.29 33.91
CA TRP A 278 7.55 1.91 32.61
C TRP A 278 8.80 1.35 31.93
N MET A 279 9.92 1.31 32.64
CA MET A 279 11.20 0.88 32.09
C MET A 279 11.18 -0.61 31.72
N VAL A 280 10.70 -1.47 32.62
CA VAL A 280 10.72 -2.92 32.42
C VAL A 280 9.75 -3.34 31.33
N ALA A 281 8.51 -2.84 31.33
CA ALA A 281 7.52 -3.25 30.34
C ALA A 281 7.94 -2.86 28.91
N ASN A 282 8.45 -1.64 28.73
CA ASN A 282 8.98 -1.17 27.45
C ASN A 282 10.20 -2.00 27.01
N ALA A 283 11.20 -2.16 27.88
CA ALA A 283 12.41 -2.90 27.54
C ALA A 283 12.14 -4.37 27.23
N ALA A 284 11.32 -5.04 28.05
CA ALA A 284 11.01 -6.45 27.89
C ALA A 284 10.22 -6.72 26.61
N LEU A 285 9.16 -5.95 26.34
CA LEU A 285 8.32 -6.18 25.16
C LEU A 285 8.99 -5.75 23.85
N ALA A 286 9.77 -4.65 23.85
CA ALA A 286 10.56 -4.30 22.67
C ALA A 286 11.64 -5.35 22.38
N GLY A 287 12.36 -5.80 23.41
CA GLY A 287 13.33 -6.89 23.28
C GLY A 287 12.69 -8.18 22.78
N LEU A 288 11.53 -8.56 23.32
CA LEU A 288 10.75 -9.72 22.89
C LEU A 288 10.32 -9.60 21.43
N GLY A 289 9.83 -8.42 21.00
CA GLY A 289 9.46 -8.18 19.61
C GLY A 289 10.64 -8.38 18.66
N VAL A 290 11.81 -7.86 19.00
CA VAL A 290 13.04 -8.06 18.21
C VAL A 290 13.49 -9.54 18.24
N ALA A 291 13.33 -10.23 19.37
CA ALA A 291 13.65 -11.65 19.48
C ALA A 291 12.71 -12.51 18.62
N LEU A 292 11.42 -12.21 18.59
CA LEU A 292 10.43 -12.87 17.73
C LEU A 292 10.76 -12.66 16.24
N ALA A 293 11.27 -11.49 15.87
CA ALA A 293 11.80 -11.22 14.54
C ALA A 293 13.08 -12.01 14.20
N ARG A 294 13.60 -12.83 15.13
CA ARG A 294 14.91 -13.51 15.03
C ARG A 294 16.05 -12.52 14.82
N GLY A 295 15.94 -11.35 15.44
CA GLY A 295 16.97 -10.32 15.41
C GLY A 295 18.26 -10.79 16.09
N HIS A 296 19.37 -10.17 15.68
CA HIS A 296 20.67 -10.38 16.28
C HIS A 296 20.64 -10.01 17.78
N PRO A 297 21.37 -10.71 18.67
CA PRO A 297 21.38 -10.40 20.11
C PRO A 297 21.67 -8.94 20.44
N LEU A 298 22.57 -8.30 19.69
CA LEU A 298 22.83 -6.86 19.83
C LEU A 298 21.62 -5.99 19.48
N ALA A 299 20.85 -6.36 18.45
CA ALA A 299 19.63 -5.64 18.10
C ALA A 299 18.55 -5.79 19.19
N ILE A 300 18.45 -6.97 19.82
CA ILE A 300 17.57 -7.20 20.97
C ILE A 300 17.94 -6.28 22.13
N LEU A 301 19.23 -6.23 22.50
CA LEU A 301 19.73 -5.38 23.58
C LEU A 301 19.51 -3.90 23.28
N VAL A 302 19.85 -3.45 22.07
CA VAL A 302 19.67 -2.05 21.68
C VAL A 302 18.19 -1.67 21.65
N GLY A 303 17.31 -2.52 21.12
CA GLY A 303 15.86 -2.28 21.13
C GLY A 303 15.30 -2.18 22.55
N ALA A 304 15.70 -3.10 23.43
CA ALA A 304 15.28 -3.11 24.83
C ALA A 304 15.75 -1.86 25.60
N LEU A 305 16.99 -1.43 25.40
CA LEU A 305 17.55 -0.23 26.06
C LEU A 305 16.99 1.07 25.48
N ALA A 306 16.77 1.13 24.17
CA ALA A 306 16.20 2.31 23.53
C ALA A 306 14.74 2.52 23.92
N SER A 307 13.97 1.45 24.07
CA SER A 307 12.51 1.52 24.20
C SER A 307 11.99 2.44 25.30
N PRO A 308 12.43 2.35 26.58
CA PRO A 308 11.97 3.24 27.66
C PRO A 308 12.20 4.73 27.40
N ILE A 309 13.26 5.06 26.66
CA ILE A 309 13.63 6.44 26.33
C ILE A 309 12.82 6.90 25.11
N THR A 310 12.72 6.06 24.09
CA THR A 310 12.00 6.39 22.86
C THR A 310 10.49 6.43 23.06
N SER A 311 9.93 5.66 24.00
CA SER A 311 8.50 5.71 24.31
C SER A 311 8.05 7.05 24.91
N LEU A 312 8.98 7.84 25.47
CA LEU A 312 8.75 9.21 25.93
C LEU A 312 8.86 10.24 24.79
N ASN A 313 9.50 9.86 23.68
CA ASN A 313 9.71 10.73 22.54
C ASN A 313 8.97 10.22 21.29
N PRO A 314 7.81 10.81 20.94
CA PRO A 314 7.04 10.55 19.73
C PRO A 314 7.81 10.45 18.40
N THR A 315 8.98 11.10 18.33
CA THR A 315 9.79 11.21 17.11
C THR A 315 10.83 10.11 16.96
N LEU A 316 11.05 9.32 18.00
CA LEU A 316 12.03 8.24 18.03
C LEU A 316 11.32 6.92 18.29
N ALA A 317 11.77 5.85 17.64
CA ALA A 317 11.18 4.53 17.79
C ALA A 317 12.25 3.48 18.09
N ALA A 318 12.03 2.66 19.12
CA ALA A 318 12.97 1.63 19.57
C ALA A 318 13.41 0.68 18.45
N GLY A 319 12.46 0.32 17.58
CA GLY A 319 12.69 -0.53 16.42
C GLY A 319 13.62 0.09 15.39
N TRP A 320 13.71 1.42 15.26
CA TRP A 320 14.71 2.05 14.38
C TRP A 320 16.13 1.80 14.87
N PHE A 321 16.37 1.89 16.18
CA PHE A 321 17.68 1.60 16.77
C PHE A 321 18.01 0.11 16.66
N ALA A 322 17.04 -0.76 16.94
CA ALA A 322 17.21 -2.20 16.77
C ALA A 322 17.46 -2.58 15.30
N GLY A 323 16.69 -2.02 14.36
CA GLY A 323 16.80 -2.24 12.92
C GLY A 323 18.11 -1.72 12.34
N TYR A 324 18.56 -0.55 12.78
CA TYR A 324 19.88 -0.02 12.41
C TYR A 324 21.01 -0.92 12.92
N THR A 325 20.89 -1.41 14.16
CA THR A 325 21.85 -2.36 14.73
C THR A 325 21.82 -3.68 13.97
N GLN A 326 20.65 -4.17 13.58
CA GLN A 326 20.48 -5.36 12.74
C GLN A 326 21.16 -5.16 11.38
N LEU A 327 20.97 -4.00 10.76
CA LEU A 327 21.58 -3.67 9.47
C LEU A 327 23.11 -3.61 9.55
N LYS A 328 23.66 -3.10 10.66
CA LYS A 328 25.12 -3.09 10.86
C LYS A 328 25.71 -4.47 11.19
N THR A 329 24.98 -5.28 11.95
CA THR A 329 25.47 -6.58 12.42
C THR A 329 25.26 -7.69 11.40
N ALA A 330 24.23 -7.58 10.57
CA ALA A 330 23.88 -8.53 9.52
C ALA A 330 23.42 -7.77 8.27
N ALA A 331 24.36 -7.06 7.64
CA ALA A 331 24.07 -6.27 6.45
C ALA A 331 23.50 -7.14 5.32
N PRO A 332 22.38 -6.71 4.71
CA PRO A 332 21.85 -7.35 3.51
C PRO A 332 22.76 -7.09 2.32
N THR A 333 22.81 -8.06 1.40
CA THR A 333 23.48 -7.94 0.11
C THR A 333 22.51 -7.47 -0.98
N GLY A 334 23.01 -7.03 -2.13
CA GLY A 334 22.16 -6.72 -3.28
C GLY A 334 21.33 -7.92 -3.74
N GLY A 335 21.87 -9.14 -3.61
CA GLY A 335 21.12 -10.37 -3.88
C GLY A 335 19.98 -10.62 -2.89
N ASP A 336 20.20 -10.33 -1.60
CA ASP A 336 19.14 -10.41 -0.59
C ASP A 336 18.01 -9.42 -0.90
N ALA A 337 18.33 -8.22 -1.38
CA ALA A 337 17.34 -7.23 -1.78
C ALA A 337 16.51 -7.70 -2.98
N ALA A 338 17.16 -8.21 -4.03
CA ALA A 338 16.46 -8.75 -5.20
C ALA A 338 15.52 -9.92 -4.83
N GLU A 339 16.00 -10.87 -4.01
CA GLU A 339 15.18 -11.99 -3.52
C GLU A 339 14.01 -11.50 -2.65
N PHE A 340 14.27 -10.54 -1.77
CA PHE A 340 13.24 -9.95 -0.91
C PHE A 340 12.20 -9.15 -1.70
N LEU A 341 12.55 -8.60 -2.85
CA LEU A 341 11.60 -7.92 -3.73
C LEU A 341 10.83 -8.90 -4.62
N ALA A 342 11.43 -10.08 -4.86
CA ALA A 342 10.75 -11.14 -5.56
C ALA A 342 9.59 -11.74 -4.75
N LEU A 343 9.58 -11.73 -3.41
CA LEU A 343 8.42 -12.13 -2.56
C LEU A 343 7.64 -13.34 -3.06
N ARG A 344 8.35 -14.43 -3.30
CA ARG A 344 7.71 -15.69 -3.71
C ARG A 344 6.98 -16.36 -2.54
N ASP A 345 7.45 -16.14 -1.31
CA ASP A 345 6.93 -16.76 -0.09
C ASP A 345 6.94 -15.82 1.11
N TYR A 346 5.99 -15.99 2.03
CA TYR A 346 5.96 -15.28 3.32
C TYR A 346 7.19 -15.57 4.21
N ASP A 347 7.81 -16.72 4.02
CA ASP A 347 9.03 -17.12 4.71
C ASP A 347 10.22 -16.18 4.46
N VAL A 348 10.22 -15.45 3.33
CA VAL A 348 11.26 -14.48 2.98
C VAL A 348 11.41 -13.41 4.06
N PHE A 349 10.35 -13.02 4.77
CA PHE A 349 10.45 -12.04 5.86
C PHE A 349 11.38 -12.50 6.99
N TYR A 350 11.36 -13.78 7.33
CA TYR A 350 12.20 -14.33 8.41
C TYR A 350 13.54 -14.89 7.92
N LYS A 351 13.59 -15.42 6.69
CA LYS A 351 14.77 -16.07 6.13
C LYS A 351 15.74 -15.08 5.49
N ASN A 352 15.23 -14.07 4.78
CA ASN A 352 16.04 -13.07 4.09
C ASN A 352 16.51 -11.96 5.04
N ARG A 353 17.70 -11.40 4.79
CA ARG A 353 18.32 -10.36 5.64
C ARG A 353 17.56 -9.04 5.60
N VAL A 354 17.06 -8.64 4.43
CA VAL A 354 16.25 -7.41 4.27
C VAL A 354 14.95 -7.56 5.05
N GLY A 355 14.26 -8.69 4.88
CA GLY A 355 13.05 -9.02 5.62
C GLY A 355 13.27 -8.98 7.14
N ARG A 356 14.39 -9.53 7.61
CA ARG A 356 14.74 -9.53 9.03
C ARG A 356 14.95 -8.13 9.59
N VAL A 357 15.62 -7.23 8.86
CA VAL A 357 15.78 -5.83 9.27
C VAL A 357 14.42 -5.14 9.41
N LEU A 358 13.51 -5.38 8.46
CA LEU A 358 12.15 -4.82 8.48
C LEU A 358 11.32 -5.40 9.63
N LEU A 359 11.33 -6.72 9.84
CA LEU A 359 10.64 -7.36 10.96
C LEU A 359 11.18 -6.91 12.32
N VAL A 360 12.49 -6.83 12.48
CA VAL A 360 13.12 -6.32 13.72
C VAL A 360 12.64 -4.90 14.01
N THR A 361 12.57 -4.06 12.98
CA THR A 361 12.09 -2.69 13.12
C THR A 361 10.61 -2.64 13.50
N ALA A 362 9.77 -3.41 12.79
CA ALA A 362 8.33 -3.43 12.99
C ALA A 362 7.93 -4.02 14.35
N LEU A 363 8.43 -5.22 14.67
CA LEU A 363 8.12 -5.90 15.93
C LEU A 363 8.76 -5.21 17.14
N GLY A 364 9.93 -4.59 16.99
CA GLY A 364 10.51 -3.75 18.04
C GLY A 364 9.65 -2.52 18.36
N ASN A 365 9.10 -1.86 17.33
CA ASN A 365 8.17 -0.74 17.50
C ASN A 365 6.84 -1.19 18.12
N LEU A 366 6.29 -2.32 17.66
CA LEU A 366 5.06 -2.90 18.22
C LEU A 366 5.26 -3.27 19.69
N GLY A 367 6.37 -3.93 20.02
CA GLY A 367 6.74 -4.29 21.39
C GLY A 367 6.86 -3.07 22.29
N SER A 368 7.52 -2.00 21.84
CA SER A 368 7.59 -0.73 22.58
C SER A 368 6.22 -0.09 22.79
N ALA A 369 5.34 -0.11 21.79
CA ALA A 369 3.99 0.45 21.91
C ALA A 369 3.14 -0.33 22.92
N LEU A 370 3.19 -1.66 22.87
CA LEU A 370 2.53 -2.54 23.85
C LEU A 370 3.10 -2.35 25.26
N GLY A 371 4.42 -2.18 25.38
CA GLY A 371 5.10 -1.87 26.64
C GLY A 371 4.59 -0.58 27.28
N ALA A 372 4.48 0.49 26.50
CA ALA A 372 3.92 1.76 26.98
C ALA A 372 2.45 1.62 27.42
N TRP A 373 1.63 0.86 26.68
CA TRP A 373 0.23 0.60 27.04
C TRP A 373 0.08 -0.22 28.33
N LEU A 374 0.83 -1.33 28.46
CA LEU A 374 0.81 -2.16 29.67
C LEU A 374 1.33 -1.41 30.89
N ALA A 375 2.43 -0.65 30.73
CA ALA A 375 2.94 0.20 31.79
C ALA A 375 1.89 1.25 32.21
N GLY A 376 1.23 1.90 31.25
CA GLY A 376 0.14 2.84 31.53
C GLY A 376 -0.97 2.21 32.38
N GLY A 377 -1.41 1.00 32.05
CA GLY A 377 -2.40 0.26 32.84
C GLY A 377 -1.92 -0.08 34.26
N ALA A 378 -0.67 -0.54 34.41
CA ALA A 378 -0.09 -0.83 35.72
C ALA A 378 0.04 0.42 36.60
N ILE A 379 0.44 1.54 36.01
CA ILE A 379 0.57 2.84 36.68
C ILE A 379 -0.80 3.33 37.17
N VAL A 380 -1.85 3.17 36.36
CA VAL A 380 -3.22 3.48 36.77
C VAL A 380 -3.62 2.64 37.99
N GLY A 381 -3.26 1.36 38.03
CA GLY A 381 -3.45 0.50 39.20
C GLY A 381 -2.79 1.05 40.47
N VAL A 382 -1.52 1.44 40.39
CA VAL A 382 -0.78 2.05 41.52
C VAL A 382 -1.49 3.33 42.03
N ILE A 383 -2.00 4.16 41.13
CA ILE A 383 -2.74 5.37 41.51
C ILE A 383 -4.07 5.02 42.19
N PHE A 384 -4.79 4.01 41.70
CA PHE A 384 -6.02 3.56 42.35
C PHE A 384 -5.76 3.04 43.77
N ASP A 385 -4.70 2.26 43.97
CA ASP A 385 -4.32 1.73 45.29
C ASP A 385 -3.87 2.85 46.27
N LEU A 386 -3.33 3.96 45.76
CA LEU A 386 -2.99 5.15 46.56
C LEU A 386 -4.22 5.99 46.95
N LEU A 387 -5.27 5.96 46.15
CA LEU A 387 -6.50 6.76 46.35
C LEU A 387 -7.59 6.01 47.13
N ALA A 388 -7.47 4.68 47.24
CA ALA A 388 -8.33 3.81 48.03
C ALA A 388 -7.87 3.77 49.50
#